data_AF-A0A452QEB2-F1
#
_entry.id   AF-A0A452QEB2-F1
#
_cell.length_a   1.000
_cell.length_b   1.000
_cell.length_c   1.000
_cell.angle_alpha   90.00
_cell.angle_beta   90.00
_cell.angle_gamma   90.00
#
_symmetry.space_group_name_H-M   'P 1'
#
loop_
_entity.id
_entity.type
_entity.pdbx_description
1 polymer ?
#
loop_
_entity_poly.entity_id
_entity_poly.type
_entity_poly.pdbx_seq_one_letter_code
_entity_poly.pdbx_strand_id
1 'polypeptide(L)'
;MEQFPCAFEFNERFLIHIQHHIYSCQFGNFLCNSQKERQELKIQERTYSLWAHLWKNRADYMNPLFRADHSQTRGTLRLPTTPCNFMYKFWNGMYNRFEKGLQPRQSVTDYLMAVKEETQQLEEELEALEEVRYAHSRSSTFCAYFLTTTVP
;
A
#
# COMPACT_ATOMS: atom_id res chain seq x y z
N MET A 1 8.60 -8.78 7.26
CA MET A 1 7.47 -9.73 7.10
C MET A 1 7.49 -10.43 5.75
N GLU A 2 7.94 -9.79 4.68
CA GLU A 2 8.11 -10.42 3.34
C GLU A 2 8.84 -11.78 3.34
N GLN A 3 9.96 -11.91 4.08
CA GLN A 3 10.75 -13.15 4.10
C GLN A 3 10.14 -14.23 5.01
N PHE A 4 9.39 -13.83 6.03
CA PHE A 4 8.75 -14.72 7.00
C PHE A 4 7.33 -14.24 7.31
N PRO A 5 6.36 -14.51 6.41
CA PRO A 5 5.01 -13.93 6.51
C PRO A 5 4.26 -14.32 7.78
N CYS A 6 4.56 -15.48 8.36
CA CYS A 6 3.83 -16.03 9.51
C CYS A 6 4.55 -15.82 10.86
N ALA A 7 5.75 -15.24 10.86
CA ALA A 7 6.61 -15.21 12.05
C ALA A 7 6.31 -14.06 13.02
N PHE A 8 5.69 -12.99 12.54
CA PHE A 8 5.43 -11.78 13.33
C PHE A 8 3.95 -11.62 13.61
N GLU A 9 3.61 -11.32 14.86
CA GLU A 9 2.23 -11.08 15.32
C GLU A 9 1.67 -9.76 14.76
N PHE A 10 2.51 -8.73 14.65
CA PHE A 10 2.12 -7.45 14.08
C PHE A 10 2.23 -7.44 12.55
N ASN A 11 1.46 -6.57 11.90
CA ASN A 11 1.47 -6.37 10.45
C ASN A 11 2.30 -5.13 10.02
N GLU A 12 2.39 -4.89 8.71
CA GLU A 12 3.15 -3.77 8.14
C GLU A 12 2.63 -2.39 8.60
N ARG A 13 1.30 -2.25 8.73
CA ARG A 13 0.65 -1.01 9.16
C ARG A 13 1.12 -0.56 10.54
N PHE A 14 1.36 -1.52 11.45
CA PHE A 14 1.93 -1.24 12.76
C PHE A 14 3.28 -0.53 12.67
N LEU A 15 4.17 -1.02 11.80
CA LEU A 15 5.50 -0.43 11.62
C LEU A 15 5.42 0.96 10.98
N ILE A 16 4.55 1.15 9.98
CA ILE A 16 4.34 2.44 9.34
C ILE A 16 3.82 3.48 10.35
N HIS A 17 2.88 3.09 11.21
CA HIS A 17 2.34 3.97 12.25
C HIS A 17 3.38 4.34 13.31
N ILE A 18 4.23 3.40 13.74
CA ILE A 18 5.35 3.73 14.64
C ILE A 18 6.26 4.75 13.98
N GLN A 19 6.68 4.51 12.73
CA GLN A 19 7.53 5.43 11.97
C GLN A 19 6.92 6.84 11.88
N HIS A 20 5.63 6.93 11.59
CA HIS A 20 4.91 8.21 11.59
C HIS A 20 4.99 8.92 12.96
N HIS A 21 4.78 8.17 14.04
CA HIS A 21 4.75 8.76 15.38
C HIS A 21 6.11 9.12 15.96
N ILE A 22 7.21 8.55 15.44
CA ILE A 22 8.58 8.99 15.75
C ILE A 22 8.75 10.47 15.37
N TYR A 23 8.24 10.91 14.22
CA TYR A 23 8.40 12.29 13.75
C TYR A 23 7.25 13.22 14.13
N SER A 24 6.06 12.68 14.42
CA SER A 24 4.89 13.51 14.77
C SER A 24 5.03 14.24 16.11
N CYS A 25 5.91 13.76 17.01
CA CYS A 25 6.03 14.21 18.39
C CYS A 25 4.72 14.19 19.21
N GLN A 26 3.68 13.48 18.74
CA GLN A 26 2.38 13.40 19.41
C GLN A 26 2.44 12.66 20.76
N PHE A 27 3.38 11.74 20.91
CA PHE A 27 3.56 10.91 22.10
C PHE A 27 4.97 11.06 22.66
N GLY A 28 5.13 10.93 23.99
CA GLY A 28 6.44 11.11 24.64
C GLY A 28 7.44 9.96 24.46
N ASN A 29 7.07 8.89 23.75
CA ASN A 29 7.84 7.64 23.70
C ASN A 29 9.19 7.79 23.01
N PHE A 30 9.27 8.71 22.05
CA PHE A 30 10.46 8.96 21.23
C PHE A 30 11.06 10.35 21.48
N LEU A 31 10.60 11.06 22.51
CA LEU A 31 11.20 12.32 22.94
C LEU A 31 12.43 12.06 23.81
N CYS A 32 13.32 13.06 23.92
CA CYS A 32 14.57 13.03 24.70
C CYS A 32 15.58 11.99 24.20
N ASN A 33 16.85 12.16 24.60
CA ASN A 33 17.97 11.31 24.17
C ASN A 33 18.39 10.28 25.21
N SER A 34 17.90 10.38 26.45
CA SER A 34 18.22 9.44 27.52
C SER A 34 17.05 9.21 28.47
N GLN A 35 17.08 8.07 29.17
CA GLN A 35 16.08 7.78 30.20
C GLN A 35 16.16 8.75 31.39
N LYS A 36 17.37 9.25 31.71
CA LYS A 36 17.58 10.25 32.76
C LYS A 36 16.82 11.54 32.43
N GLU A 37 17.02 12.08 31.23
CA GLU A 37 16.34 13.30 30.77
C GLU A 37 14.81 13.13 30.78
N ARG A 38 14.30 11.95 30.41
CA ARG A 38 12.87 11.64 30.46
C ARG A 38 12.29 11.69 31.87
N GLN A 39 13.06 11.27 32.87
CA GLN A 39 12.65 11.32 34.29
C GLN A 39 12.68 12.77 34.80
N GLU A 40 13.74 13.51 34.52
CA GLU A 40 13.88 14.92 34.93
C GLU A 40 12.77 15.80 34.36
N LEU A 41 12.42 15.61 33.08
CA LEU A 41 11.34 16.33 32.41
C LEU A 41 9.94 15.76 32.70
N LYS A 42 9.84 14.67 33.47
CA LYS A 42 8.60 13.99 33.82
C LYS A 42 7.74 13.62 32.60
N ILE A 43 8.38 13.09 31.55
CA ILE A 43 7.72 12.81 30.26
C ILE A 43 6.52 11.87 30.45
N GLN A 44 6.63 10.84 31.31
CA GLN A 44 5.56 9.87 31.56
C GLN A 44 4.30 10.49 32.19
N GLU A 45 4.45 11.54 32.99
CA GLU A 45 3.33 12.24 33.64
C GLU A 45 2.70 13.29 32.71
N ARG A 46 3.51 13.85 31.80
CA ARG A 46 3.13 15.00 30.98
C ARG A 46 2.66 14.63 29.57
N THR A 47 2.85 13.39 29.14
CA THR A 47 2.56 12.94 27.77
C THR A 47 1.90 11.59 27.74
N TYR A 48 1.20 11.29 26.65
CA TYR A 48 0.55 10.01 26.44
C TYR A 48 1.51 8.95 25.88
N SER A 49 1.18 7.68 26.14
CA SER A 49 1.87 6.53 25.58
C SER A 49 1.32 6.16 24.20
N LEU A 50 2.21 6.04 23.21
CA LEU A 50 1.90 5.51 21.88
C LEU A 50 1.40 4.07 21.99
N TRP A 51 2.01 3.27 22.86
CA TRP A 51 1.63 1.86 23.02
C TRP A 51 0.19 1.70 23.49
N ALA A 52 -0.25 2.54 24.44
CA ALA A 52 -1.64 2.57 24.89
C ALA A 52 -2.61 2.91 23.74
N HIS A 53 -2.21 3.85 22.86
CA HIS A 53 -2.99 4.21 21.68
C HIS A 53 -3.06 3.07 20.65
N LEU A 54 -1.93 2.44 20.32
CA LEU A 54 -1.88 1.31 19.38
C LEU A 54 -2.63 0.09 19.91
N TRP A 55 -2.61 -0.15 21.23
CA TRP A 55 -3.31 -1.26 21.87
C TRP A 55 -4.83 -1.15 21.78
N LYS A 56 -5.36 0.08 21.77
CA LYS A 56 -6.82 0.31 21.62
C LYS A 56 -7.34 -0.25 20.29
N ASN A 57 -6.55 -0.14 19.23
CA ASN A 57 -6.89 -0.64 17.89
C ASN A 57 -6.04 -1.86 17.52
N ARG A 58 -5.69 -2.70 18.50
CA ARG A 58 -4.79 -3.86 18.32
C ARG A 58 -5.19 -4.75 17.16
N ALA A 59 -6.49 -4.94 16.92
CA ALA A 59 -7.00 -5.76 15.81
C ALA A 59 -6.50 -5.28 14.43
N ASP A 60 -6.38 -3.97 14.21
CA ASP A 60 -5.91 -3.40 12.94
C ASP A 60 -4.42 -3.65 12.68
N TYR A 61 -3.68 -3.98 13.73
CA TYR A 61 -2.24 -4.20 13.71
C TYR A 61 -1.86 -5.67 13.73
N MET A 62 -2.83 -6.58 13.81
CA MET A 62 -2.58 -8.02 13.82
C MET A 62 -2.31 -8.56 12.42
N ASN A 63 -1.37 -9.48 12.34
CA ASN A 63 -1.12 -10.29 11.16
C ASN A 63 -1.99 -11.55 11.22
N PRO A 64 -2.97 -11.73 10.32
CA PRO A 64 -3.85 -12.90 10.33
C PRO A 64 -3.10 -14.20 9.99
N LEU A 65 -1.90 -14.11 9.39
CA LEU A 65 -1.06 -15.26 9.07
C LEU A 65 -0.13 -15.66 10.22
N PHE A 66 -0.15 -14.93 11.35
CA PHE A 66 0.74 -15.20 12.46
C PHE A 66 0.53 -16.61 13.02
N ARG A 67 1.63 -17.34 13.22
CA ARG A 67 1.65 -18.67 13.83
C ARG A 67 2.55 -18.68 15.05
N ALA A 68 1.92 -18.79 16.23
CA ALA A 68 2.62 -18.88 17.51
C ALA A 68 3.43 -20.18 17.68
N ASP A 69 3.10 -21.22 16.90
CA ASP A 69 3.81 -22.50 16.93
C ASP A 69 5.25 -22.43 16.36
N HIS A 70 5.61 -21.30 15.73
CA HIS A 70 6.89 -21.09 15.04
C HIS A 70 7.29 -22.24 14.10
N SER A 71 6.32 -22.97 13.57
CA SER A 71 6.52 -24.16 12.75
C SER A 71 7.40 -23.90 11.53
N GLN A 72 7.30 -22.70 10.95
CA GLN A 72 8.09 -22.27 9.79
C GLN A 72 9.58 -22.05 10.13
N THR A 73 9.90 -21.64 11.37
CA THR A 73 11.22 -21.10 11.72
C THR A 73 11.92 -21.94 12.80
N ARG A 74 11.23 -22.92 13.39
CA ARG A 74 11.71 -23.72 14.53
C ARG A 74 12.27 -22.84 15.66
N GLY A 75 11.66 -21.69 15.88
CA GLY A 75 12.06 -20.71 16.90
C GLY A 75 13.18 -19.75 16.50
N THR A 76 13.85 -19.93 15.35
CA THR A 76 14.96 -19.04 14.93
C THR A 76 14.79 -18.57 13.49
N LEU A 77 14.73 -17.24 13.31
CA LEU A 77 14.73 -16.63 11.97
C LEU A 77 16.14 -16.69 11.38
N ARG A 78 16.37 -17.64 10.48
CA ARG A 78 17.63 -17.75 9.74
C ARG A 78 17.44 -17.17 8.34
N LEU A 79 18.13 -16.06 8.07
CA LEU A 79 18.19 -15.49 6.73
C LEU A 79 18.81 -16.51 5.77
N PRO A 80 18.28 -16.66 4.55
CA PRO A 80 18.93 -17.46 3.52
C PRO A 80 20.36 -16.93 3.27
N THR A 81 21.37 -17.79 3.43
CA THR A 81 22.79 -17.43 3.25
C THR A 81 23.17 -17.23 1.78
N THR A 82 22.28 -17.58 0.85
CA THR A 82 22.53 -17.47 -0.58
C THR A 82 22.37 -16.01 -1.03
N PRO A 83 23.37 -15.40 -1.69
CA PRO A 83 23.21 -14.06 -2.24
C PRO A 83 22.23 -14.11 -3.39
N CYS A 84 20.99 -13.72 -3.13
CA CYS A 84 20.02 -13.45 -4.17
C CYS A 84 19.74 -11.94 -4.16
N ASN A 85 20.05 -11.27 -5.28
CA ASN A 85 19.72 -9.86 -5.53
C ASN A 85 18.22 -9.54 -5.37
N PHE A 86 17.38 -10.56 -5.19
CA PHE A 86 15.94 -10.49 -4.97
C PHE A 86 15.50 -10.56 -3.50
N MET A 87 16.43 -10.69 -2.54
CA MET A 87 16.06 -10.81 -1.12
C MET A 87 15.69 -9.47 -0.47
N TYR A 88 16.27 -8.38 -0.98
CA TYR A 88 16.02 -7.03 -0.51
C TYR A 88 15.03 -6.37 -1.46
N LYS A 89 13.83 -6.11 -0.95
CA LYS A 89 12.81 -5.36 -1.67
C LYS A 89 12.76 -3.94 -1.14
N PHE A 90 12.54 -2.99 -2.03
CA PHE A 90 12.20 -1.63 -1.64
C PHE A 90 10.89 -1.63 -0.85
N TRP A 91 10.85 -0.91 0.26
CA TRP A 91 9.68 -0.87 1.12
C TRP A 91 8.64 0.13 0.58
N ASN A 92 7.93 -0.31 -0.46
CA ASN A 92 6.97 0.52 -1.18
C ASN A 92 5.89 1.11 -0.26
N GLY A 93 5.36 0.29 0.65
CA GLY A 93 4.31 0.71 1.60
C GLY A 93 4.72 1.85 2.53
N MET A 94 6.01 2.06 2.79
CA MET A 94 6.49 3.16 3.62
C MET A 94 6.76 4.42 2.80
N TYR A 95 7.57 4.29 1.74
CA TYR A 95 8.06 5.44 0.96
C TYR A 95 7.07 5.93 -0.10
N ASN A 96 6.28 5.04 -0.71
CA ASN A 96 5.33 5.35 -1.78
C ASN A 96 3.87 5.20 -1.33
N ARG A 97 3.60 5.37 -0.03
CA ARG A 97 2.27 5.19 0.56
C ARG A 97 1.15 6.04 -0.07
N PHE A 98 1.52 7.09 -0.80
CA PHE A 98 0.63 8.01 -1.50
C PHE A 98 0.82 8.01 -3.02
N GLU A 99 1.49 7.00 -3.58
CA GLU A 99 1.66 6.91 -5.03
C GLU A 99 0.33 6.58 -5.73
N LYS A 100 -0.54 5.82 -5.06
CA LYS A 100 -1.88 5.45 -5.57
C LYS A 100 -3.04 6.18 -4.88
N GLY A 101 -2.76 7.22 -4.10
CA GLY A 101 -3.79 7.89 -3.31
C GLY A 101 -3.40 9.28 -2.84
N LEU A 102 -4.34 9.96 -2.23
CA LEU A 102 -4.17 11.34 -1.77
C LEU A 102 -3.08 11.46 -0.71
N GLN A 103 -2.13 12.37 -0.93
CA GLN A 103 -1.26 12.82 0.15
C GLN A 103 -2.11 13.59 1.18
N PRO A 104 -1.76 13.56 2.49
CA PRO A 104 -2.53 14.25 3.52
C PRO A 104 -2.55 15.78 3.36
N ARG A 105 -1.66 16.32 2.51
CA ARG A 105 -1.54 17.74 2.20
C ARG A 105 -2.26 18.14 0.90
N GLN A 106 -2.78 17.18 0.14
CA GLN A 106 -3.49 17.43 -1.11
C GLN A 106 -4.97 17.70 -0.85
N SER A 107 -5.54 18.63 -1.62
CA SER A 107 -6.97 18.96 -1.58
C SER A 107 -7.77 17.77 -2.10
N VAL A 108 -8.75 17.32 -1.31
CA VAL A 108 -9.68 16.26 -1.71
C VAL A 108 -10.49 16.71 -2.93
N THR A 109 -10.90 17.98 -2.96
CA THR A 109 -11.66 18.54 -4.09
C THR A 109 -10.87 18.49 -5.39
N ASP A 110 -9.60 18.90 -5.36
CA ASP A 110 -8.76 18.94 -6.55
C ASP A 110 -8.49 17.53 -7.10
N TYR A 111 -8.29 16.57 -6.20
CA TYR A 111 -8.16 15.17 -6.59
C TYR A 111 -9.44 14.59 -7.17
N LEU A 112 -10.60 14.87 -6.57
CA LEU A 112 -11.88 14.41 -7.11
C LEU A 112 -12.16 15.01 -8.49
N MET A 113 -11.79 16.29 -8.70
CA MET A 113 -11.88 16.91 -10.02
C MET A 113 -10.96 16.22 -11.03
N ALA A 114 -9.69 15.98 -10.68
CA ALA A 114 -8.74 15.28 -11.55
C ALA A 114 -9.20 13.86 -11.90
N VAL A 115 -9.65 13.07 -10.90
CA VAL A 115 -10.18 11.72 -11.13
C VAL A 115 -11.41 11.76 -12.04
N LYS A 116 -12.30 12.75 -11.84
CA LYS A 116 -13.47 12.93 -12.70
C LYS A 116 -13.07 13.21 -14.15
N GLU A 117 -12.11 14.10 -14.36
CA GLU A 117 -11.60 14.43 -15.70
C GLU A 117 -10.96 13.21 -16.37
N GLU A 118 -10.13 12.44 -15.65
CA GLU A 118 -9.55 11.20 -16.16
C GLU A 118 -10.62 10.16 -16.52
N THR A 119 -11.63 9.97 -15.67
CA THR A 119 -12.73 9.04 -15.98
C THR A 119 -13.50 9.46 -17.22
N GLN A 120 -13.76 10.76 -17.41
CA GLN A 120 -14.45 11.26 -18.59
C GLN A 120 -13.63 11.02 -19.86
N GLN A 121 -12.32 11.28 -19.82
CA GLN A 121 -11.44 11.05 -20.96
C GLN A 121 -11.39 9.57 -21.37
N LEU A 122 -11.33 8.66 -20.39
CA LEU A 122 -11.33 7.21 -20.66
C LEU A 122 -12.67 6.72 -21.23
N GLU A 123 -13.79 7.30 -20.80
CA GLU A 123 -15.11 6.99 -21.37
C GLU A 123 -15.20 7.43 -22.83
N GLU A 124 -14.72 8.63 -23.16
CA GLU A 124 -14.67 9.14 -24.53
C GLU A 124 -13.75 8.29 -25.43
N GLU A 125 -12.59 7.87 -24.92
CA GLU A 125 -11.67 6.98 -25.65
C GLU A 125 -12.29 5.60 -25.89
N LEU A 126 -13.02 5.06 -24.90
CA LEU A 126 -13.73 3.79 -25.05
C LEU A 126 -14.77 3.88 -26.17
N GLU A 127 -15.61 4.92 -26.18
CA GLU A 127 -16.64 5.13 -27.21
C GLU A 127 -16.02 5.23 -28.61
N ALA A 128 -14.92 5.99 -28.75
CA ALA A 128 -14.19 6.10 -30.00
C ALA A 128 -13.64 4.75 -30.48
N LEU A 129 -13.09 3.93 -29.57
CA LEU A 129 -12.60 2.60 -29.90
C LEU A 129 -13.72 1.62 -30.27
N GLU A 130 -14.90 1.73 -29.63
CA GLU A 130 -16.06 0.92 -29.99
C GLU A 130 -16.59 1.25 -31.38
N GLU A 131 -16.63 2.52 -31.75
CA GLU A 131 -16.98 2.98 -33.10
C GLU A 131 -15.98 2.47 -34.14
N VAL A 132 -14.66 2.54 -33.87
CA VAL A 132 -13.62 1.99 -34.75
C VAL A 132 -13.79 0.48 -34.90
N ARG A 133 -14.03 -0.26 -33.80
CA ARG A 133 -14.29 -1.71 -33.82
C ARG A 133 -15.53 -2.04 -34.65
N TYR A 134 -16.60 -1.27 -34.51
CA TYR A 134 -17.85 -1.46 -35.27
C TYR A 134 -17.65 -1.18 -36.76
N ALA A 135 -16.95 -0.11 -37.12
CA ALA A 135 -16.59 0.20 -38.50
C ALA A 135 -15.70 -0.88 -39.14
N HIS A 136 -14.73 -1.42 -38.38
CA HIS A 136 -13.87 -2.51 -38.86
C HIS A 136 -14.66 -3.81 -39.07
N SER A 137 -15.61 -4.12 -38.17
CA SER A 137 -16.52 -5.26 -38.32
C SER A 137 -17.41 -5.11 -39.57
N ARG A 138 -17.98 -3.92 -39.82
CA ARG A 138 -18.79 -3.65 -41.02
C ARG A 138 -17.97 -3.73 -42.31
N SER A 139 -16.73 -3.23 -42.30
CA SER A 139 -15.83 -3.28 -43.46
C SER A 139 -15.39 -4.72 -43.78
N SER A 140 -15.04 -5.51 -42.76
CA SER A 140 -14.70 -6.93 -42.91
C SER A 140 -15.89 -7.76 -43.41
N THR A 141 -17.09 -7.48 -42.90
CA THR A 141 -18.34 -8.10 -43.35
C THR A 141 -18.65 -7.73 -44.81
N PHE A 142 -18.52 -6.46 -45.19
CA PHE A 142 -18.73 -6.00 -46.57
C PHE A 142 -17.74 -6.63 -47.56
N CYS A 143 -16.46 -6.79 -47.17
CA CYS A 143 -15.45 -7.47 -47.98
C CYS A 143 -15.75 -8.97 -48.15
N ALA A 144 -16.26 -9.65 -47.12
CA ALA A 144 -16.68 -11.04 -47.19
C ALA A 144 -17.93 -11.25 -48.09
N TYR A 145 -18.89 -10.34 -48.07
CA TYR A 145 -20.04 -10.36 -48.99
C TYR A 145 -19.61 -10.11 -50.45
N PHE A 146 -18.68 -9.18 -50.69
CA PHE A 146 -18.21 -8.90 -52.05
C PHE A 146 -17.47 -10.10 -52.68
N LEU A 147 -16.67 -10.83 -51.91
CA LEU A 147 -15.92 -12.02 -52.36
C LEU A 147 -16.82 -13.25 -52.59
N THR A 148 -17.98 -13.35 -51.93
CA THR A 148 -18.91 -14.48 -52.10
C THR A 148 -19.91 -14.28 -53.24
N THR A 149 -20.08 -13.05 -53.72
CA THR A 149 -21.03 -12.73 -54.81
C THR A 149 -20.35 -12.56 -56.18
N THR A 150 -19.02 -12.65 -56.26
CA THR A 150 -18.22 -12.59 -57.50
C THR A 150 -17.62 -13.95 -57.89
N VAL A 151 -18.40 -15.02 -57.74
CA VAL A 151 -18.10 -16.30 -58.40
C VAL A 151 -19.31 -16.68 -59.28
N PRO A 152 -19.27 -16.40 -60.59
CA PRO A 152 -20.25 -16.91 -61.55
C PRO A 152 -20.08 -18.41 -61.82
#